data_AF-A0A9X9LCL7-F1
#
_entry.id   AF-A0A9X9LCL7-F1
#
_cell.length_a   1.000
_cell.length_b   1.000
_cell.length_c   1.000
_cell.angle_alpha   90.00
_cell.angle_beta   90.00
_cell.angle_gamma   90.00
#
_symmetry.space_group_name_H-M   'P 1'
#
loop_
_entity.id
_entity.type
_entity.pdbx_description
1 polymer ?
#
loop_
_entity_poly.entity_id
_entity_poly.type
_entity_poly.pdbx_seq_one_letter_code
_entity_poly.pdbx_strand_id
1 'polypeptide(L)'
;MFLLQGAQMLQTLEKSLRKSLPECLKVYGTVFHMNQGNPFKLKALVDKWPDFTTVVIRPQEEEMIDDFDHYTNTYQIYSKDLKNCEEFLGSPEVINWKQHLQIQSSQSSMNEVIENAAAVKLGKLPQTQCVLCMVSERAKKLVPSLMDAKNQWWQTQAHEPRDVSTLLPGYYPHFLGE
;
A
#
# COMPACT_ATOMS: atom_id res chain seq x y z
N MET A 1 -2.67 -13.29 16.63
CA MET A 1 -1.86 -12.08 16.38
C MET A 1 -0.42 -12.36 16.74
N PHE A 2 0.51 -12.15 15.81
CA PHE A 2 1.95 -12.26 16.03
C PHE A 2 2.63 -10.99 15.57
N LEU A 3 3.48 -10.43 16.41
CA LEU A 3 4.40 -9.36 16.04
C LEU A 3 5.66 -9.98 15.45
N LEU A 4 5.95 -9.69 14.18
CA LEU A 4 7.15 -10.18 13.54
C LEU A 4 8.34 -9.32 13.94
N GLN A 5 9.29 -9.92 14.64
CA GLN A 5 10.54 -9.30 15.05
C GLN A 5 11.73 -10.06 14.47
N GLY A 6 12.78 -9.31 14.15
CA GLY A 6 14.04 -9.87 13.66
C GLY A 6 14.09 -10.06 12.14
N ALA A 7 15.31 -9.98 11.61
CA ALA A 7 15.58 -9.99 10.18
C ALA A 7 15.05 -11.25 9.47
N GLN A 8 15.15 -12.43 10.09
CA GLN A 8 14.73 -13.68 9.45
C GLN A 8 13.22 -13.75 9.23
N MET A 9 12.40 -13.29 10.19
CA MET A 9 10.94 -13.28 10.03
C MET A 9 10.52 -12.26 8.97
N LEU A 10 11.09 -11.06 9.00
CA LEU A 10 10.79 -10.02 8.01
C LEU A 10 11.25 -10.40 6.59
N GLN A 11 12.39 -11.07 6.43
CA GLN A 11 12.82 -11.63 5.14
C GLN A 11 11.89 -12.73 4.65
N THR A 12 11.35 -13.56 5.55
CA THR A 12 10.37 -14.60 5.21
C THR A 12 9.05 -13.97 4.78
N LEU A 13 8.60 -12.94 5.49
CA LEU A 13 7.41 -12.17 5.13
C LEU A 13 7.58 -11.50 3.76
N GLU A 14 8.70 -10.82 3.51
CA GLU A 14 9.01 -10.19 2.22
C GLU A 14 8.93 -11.20 1.07
N LYS A 15 9.54 -12.37 1.22
CA LYS A 15 9.51 -13.45 0.21
C LYS A 15 8.10 -13.97 -0.03
N SER A 16 7.28 -14.08 1.01
CA SER A 16 5.88 -14.50 0.91
C SER A 16 5.04 -13.45 0.17
N LEU A 17 5.16 -12.18 0.56
CA LEU A 17 4.47 -11.05 -0.08
C LEU A 17 4.85 -10.91 -1.55
N ARG A 18 6.12 -11.12 -1.91
CA ARG A 18 6.57 -11.03 -3.31
C ARG A 18 5.74 -11.89 -4.28
N LYS A 19 5.23 -13.04 -3.81
CA LYS A 19 4.40 -13.97 -4.60
C LYS A 19 2.98 -13.44 -4.85
N SER A 20 2.55 -12.47 -4.06
CA SER A 20 1.21 -11.86 -4.08
C SER A 20 1.23 -10.46 -4.70
N LEU A 21 2.28 -10.10 -5.42
CA LEU A 21 2.31 -8.87 -6.20
C LEU A 21 1.42 -9.02 -7.45
N PRO A 22 0.72 -7.94 -7.89
CA PRO A 22 0.82 -6.56 -7.40
C PRO A 22 -0.07 -6.21 -6.19
N GLU A 23 -0.96 -7.09 -5.74
CA GLU A 23 -1.98 -6.78 -4.72
C GLU A 23 -1.42 -6.33 -3.37
N CYS A 24 -0.24 -6.82 -2.98
CA CYS A 24 0.41 -6.43 -1.73
C CYS A 24 1.48 -5.35 -1.92
N LEU A 25 1.57 -4.69 -3.08
CA LEU A 25 2.73 -3.87 -3.46
C LEU A 25 3.11 -2.82 -2.41
N LYS A 26 2.12 -2.14 -1.80
CA LYS A 26 2.37 -1.16 -0.74
C LYS A 26 3.02 -1.78 0.49
N VAL A 27 2.46 -2.89 0.98
CA VAL A 27 2.98 -3.63 2.15
C VAL A 27 4.34 -4.26 1.85
N TYR A 28 4.49 -4.91 0.69
CA TYR A 28 5.76 -5.47 0.24
C TYR A 28 6.87 -4.41 0.22
N GLY A 29 6.59 -3.26 -0.40
CA GLY A 29 7.54 -2.16 -0.48
C GLY A 29 7.98 -1.69 0.90
N THR A 30 7.05 -1.59 1.85
CA THR A 30 7.38 -1.19 3.23
C THR A 30 8.22 -2.25 3.95
N VAL A 31 7.85 -3.53 3.88
CA VAL A 31 8.64 -4.62 4.50
C VAL A 31 10.05 -4.70 3.92
N PHE A 32 10.20 -4.48 2.61
CA PHE A 32 11.52 -4.39 1.96
C PHE A 32 12.40 -3.30 2.59
N HIS A 33 11.85 -2.11 2.89
CA HIS A 33 12.61 -1.06 3.57
C HIS A 33 12.80 -1.34 5.07
N MET A 34 11.87 -2.04 5.71
CA MET A 34 12.06 -2.52 7.08
C MET A 34 13.26 -3.48 7.18
N ASN A 35 13.44 -4.37 6.20
CA ASN A 35 14.61 -5.25 6.10
C ASN A 35 15.94 -4.50 5.88
N GLN A 36 15.89 -3.21 5.51
CA GLN A 36 17.06 -2.34 5.29
C GLN A 36 17.37 -1.42 6.46
N GLY A 37 16.88 -1.74 7.66
CA GLY A 37 17.16 -0.99 8.88
C GLY A 37 15.96 -0.24 9.45
N ASN A 38 14.79 -0.31 8.79
CA ASN A 38 13.53 0.18 9.32
C ASN A 38 13.59 1.63 9.85
N PRO A 39 13.97 2.61 9.01
CA PRO A 39 14.21 3.99 9.47
C PRO A 39 12.96 4.66 10.06
N PHE A 40 11.77 4.22 9.64
CA PHE A 40 10.48 4.73 10.12
C PHE A 40 9.95 3.98 11.35
N LYS A 41 10.76 3.08 11.94
CA LYS A 41 10.41 2.30 13.13
C LYS A 41 9.00 1.70 13.02
N LEU A 42 8.78 0.92 11.98
CA LEU A 42 7.51 0.22 11.77
C LEU A 42 7.56 -1.16 12.43
N LYS A 43 6.39 -1.73 12.69
CA LYS A 43 6.16 -3.09 13.16
C LYS A 43 5.23 -3.80 12.18
N ALA A 44 5.48 -5.09 11.96
CA ALA A 44 4.63 -5.94 11.15
C ALA A 44 3.85 -6.90 12.05
N LEU A 45 2.53 -6.77 12.03
CA LEU A 45 1.60 -7.64 12.74
C LEU A 45 0.96 -8.60 11.73
N VAL A 46 0.84 -9.87 12.09
CA VAL A 46 0.13 -10.88 11.31
C VAL A 46 -0.90 -11.61 12.16
N ASP A 47 -1.95 -12.13 11.54
CA ASP A 47 -2.97 -12.92 12.22
C ASP A 47 -2.39 -14.25 12.73
N LYS A 48 -1.62 -14.93 11.85
CA LYS A 48 -1.00 -16.24 12.04
C LYS A 48 0.44 -16.21 11.52
N TRP A 49 1.29 -17.13 11.99
CA TRP A 49 2.65 -17.28 11.48
C TRP A 49 3.07 -18.76 11.49
N PRO A 50 3.77 -19.26 10.46
CA PRO A 50 4.25 -18.57 9.25
C PRO A 50 3.18 -18.36 8.16
N ASP A 51 2.07 -19.09 8.22
CA ASP A 51 1.01 -19.08 7.21
C ASP A 51 -0.02 -17.96 7.46
N PHE A 52 0.45 -16.72 7.48
CA PHE A 52 -0.42 -15.56 7.64
C PHE A 52 -1.43 -15.44 6.50
N THR A 53 -2.62 -14.94 6.85
CA THR A 53 -3.62 -14.51 5.86
C THR A 53 -3.71 -13.00 5.80
N THR A 54 -3.50 -12.30 6.92
CA THR A 54 -3.55 -10.84 7.01
C THR A 54 -2.24 -10.32 7.58
N VAL A 55 -1.74 -9.22 7.01
CA VAL A 55 -0.61 -8.45 7.55
C VAL A 55 -1.01 -6.99 7.69
N VAL A 56 -0.63 -6.40 8.82
CA VAL A 56 -0.78 -4.98 9.12
C VAL A 56 0.60 -4.42 9.45
N ILE A 57 1.02 -3.39 8.70
CA ILE A 57 2.19 -2.60 9.04
C ILE A 57 1.73 -1.32 9.71
N ARG A 58 2.33 -0.98 10.84
CA ARG A 58 2.03 0.24 11.61
C ARG A 58 3.29 0.79 12.29
N PRO A 59 3.30 2.04 12.74
CA PRO A 59 4.38 2.56 13.59
C PRO A 59 4.42 1.82 14.93
N GLN A 60 5.59 1.85 15.57
CA GLN A 60 5.66 1.48 16.99
C GLN A 60 4.88 2.49 17.82
N GLU A 61 4.35 2.04 18.95
CA GLU A 61 3.58 2.84 19.88
C GLU A 61 4.35 4.10 20.32
N GLU A 62 5.68 4.00 20.44
CA GLU A 62 6.57 5.10 20.81
C GLU A 62 6.62 6.24 19.77
N GLU A 63 6.25 5.96 18.52
CA GLU A 63 6.20 6.97 17.45
C GLU A 63 4.80 7.58 17.30
N MET A 64 3.75 6.94 17.84
CA MET A 64 2.37 7.42 17.74
C MET A 64 1.99 8.32 18.93
N ILE A 65 2.79 9.36 19.18
CA ILE A 65 2.60 10.26 20.34
C ILE A 65 1.56 11.36 20.10
N ASP A 66 1.30 11.71 18.84
CA ASP A 66 0.33 12.72 18.45
C ASP A 66 -0.92 12.04 17.85
N ASP A 67 -2.02 12.10 18.59
CA ASP A 67 -3.30 11.53 18.18
C ASP A 67 -3.87 12.23 16.93
N PHE A 68 -3.38 13.41 16.53
CA PHE A 68 -3.87 14.15 15.36
C PHE A 68 -3.00 13.99 14.10
N ASP A 69 -1.79 13.42 14.23
CA ASP A 69 -0.87 13.22 13.12
C ASP A 69 -1.19 11.95 12.31
N HIS A 70 -2.16 12.08 11.41
CA HIS A 70 -2.53 10.99 10.49
C HIS A 70 -1.40 10.57 9.53
N TYR A 71 -0.35 11.38 9.33
CA TYR A 71 0.79 11.00 8.49
C TYR A 71 1.64 9.95 9.20
N THR A 72 1.96 10.19 10.48
CA THR A 72 2.66 9.19 11.30
C THR A 72 1.76 8.01 11.61
N ASN A 73 0.49 8.24 11.93
CA ASN A 73 -0.51 7.21 12.27
C ASN A 73 -1.04 6.43 11.04
N THR A 74 -0.11 5.96 10.19
CA THR A 74 -0.42 5.23 8.96
C THR A 74 -0.37 3.70 9.16
N TYR A 75 -1.44 3.03 8.75
CA TYR A 75 -1.57 1.58 8.72
C TYR A 75 -1.58 1.09 7.27
N GLN A 76 -0.84 0.04 6.97
CA GLN A 76 -0.83 -0.59 5.65
C GLN A 76 -1.28 -2.04 5.74
N ILE A 77 -2.26 -2.42 4.93
CA ILE A 77 -2.97 -3.69 5.09
C ILE A 77 -2.97 -4.49 3.79
N TYR A 78 -2.63 -5.77 3.91
CA TYR A 78 -2.80 -6.78 2.87
C TYR A 78 -3.46 -8.02 3.48
N SER A 79 -4.46 -8.58 2.80
CA SER A 79 -5.10 -9.82 3.22
C SER A 79 -5.40 -10.78 2.06
N LYS A 80 -5.32 -12.07 2.35
CA LYS A 80 -5.81 -13.19 1.53
C LYS A 80 -7.20 -13.68 1.95
N ASP A 81 -7.65 -13.30 3.15
CA ASP A 81 -8.92 -13.70 3.75
C ASP A 81 -9.59 -12.46 4.36
N LEU A 82 -10.60 -11.94 3.65
CA LEU A 82 -11.28 -10.70 4.03
C LEU A 82 -12.07 -10.86 5.34
N LYS A 83 -12.66 -12.04 5.58
CA LYS A 83 -13.46 -12.30 6.78
C LYS A 83 -12.57 -12.34 8.02
N ASN A 84 -11.49 -13.12 7.96
CA ASN A 84 -10.52 -13.16 9.05
C ASN A 84 -9.79 -11.82 9.22
N CYS A 85 -9.62 -11.04 8.13
CA CYS A 85 -9.08 -9.69 8.21
C CYS A 85 -9.99 -8.77 9.03
N GLU A 86 -11.30 -8.76 8.78
CA GLU A 86 -12.24 -7.93 9.54
C GLU A 86 -12.16 -8.21 11.05
N GLU A 87 -12.19 -9.49 11.44
CA GLU A 87 -12.02 -9.93 12.83
C GLU A 87 -10.66 -9.46 13.41
N PHE A 88 -9.59 -9.58 12.62
CA PHE A 88 -8.26 -9.16 13.03
C PHE A 88 -8.15 -7.64 13.24
N LEU A 89 -8.69 -6.83 12.34
CA LEU A 89 -8.69 -5.36 12.45
C LEU A 89 -9.55 -4.85 13.61
N GLY A 90 -10.56 -5.62 14.03
CA GLY A 90 -11.37 -5.33 15.20
C GLY A 90 -10.64 -5.46 16.54
N SER A 91 -9.47 -6.12 16.56
CA SER A 91 -8.67 -6.29 17.78
C SER A 91 -8.00 -4.97 18.19
N PRO A 92 -8.09 -4.53 19.47
CA PRO A 92 -7.61 -3.22 19.91
C PRO A 92 -6.09 -3.05 19.80
N GLU A 93 -5.33 -4.14 19.74
CA GLU A 93 -3.88 -4.13 19.59
C GLU A 93 -3.43 -3.90 18.14
N VAL A 94 -4.33 -4.06 17.15
CA VAL A 94 -3.96 -4.01 15.73
C VAL A 94 -4.02 -2.58 15.21
N ILE A 95 -5.16 -1.90 15.38
CA ILE A 95 -5.35 -0.49 15.00
C ILE A 95 -5.75 0.31 16.23
N ASN A 96 -5.04 1.40 16.51
CA ASN A 96 -5.49 2.37 17.49
C ASN A 96 -6.60 3.23 16.88
N TRP A 97 -7.85 2.80 17.04
CA TRP A 97 -9.02 3.51 16.54
C TRP A 97 -9.35 4.81 17.29
N LYS A 98 -8.59 5.18 18.32
CA LYS A 98 -8.83 6.41 19.11
C LYS A 98 -8.14 7.65 18.55
N GLN A 99 -7.28 7.49 17.54
CA GLN A 99 -6.49 8.55 16.94
C GLN A 99 -6.94 8.86 15.51
N HIS A 100 -6.54 10.02 14.99
CA HIS A 100 -6.58 10.33 13.58
C HIS A 100 -5.53 9.46 12.86
N LEU A 101 -5.99 8.71 11.86
CA LEU A 101 -5.18 7.68 11.22
C LEU A 101 -5.43 7.64 9.71
N GLN A 102 -4.47 7.06 9.00
CA GLN A 102 -4.60 6.74 7.59
C GLN A 102 -4.48 5.22 7.38
N ILE A 103 -5.40 4.62 6.64
CA ILE A 103 -5.31 3.21 6.23
C ILE A 103 -5.04 3.14 4.73
N GLN A 104 -4.06 2.34 4.34
CA GLN A 104 -3.63 2.17 2.96
C GLN A 104 -3.65 0.70 2.56
N SER A 105 -4.29 0.39 1.43
CA SER A 105 -4.23 -0.92 0.79
C SER A 105 -4.14 -0.76 -0.72
N SER A 106 -3.52 -1.73 -1.39
CA SER A 106 -3.53 -1.83 -2.85
C SER A 106 -4.65 -2.75 -3.36
N GLN A 107 -5.44 -3.35 -2.47
CA GLN A 107 -6.56 -4.23 -2.79
C GLN A 107 -7.88 -3.45 -2.74
N SER A 108 -8.62 -3.39 -3.86
CA SER A 108 -9.94 -2.75 -3.87
C SER A 108 -10.97 -3.50 -3.02
N SER A 109 -10.80 -4.82 -2.85
CA SER A 109 -11.64 -5.67 -2.00
C SER A 109 -11.53 -5.34 -0.50
N MET A 110 -10.53 -4.57 -0.09
CA MET A 110 -10.34 -4.15 1.30
C MET A 110 -11.25 -2.99 1.71
N ASN A 111 -11.91 -2.30 0.77
CA ASN A 111 -12.72 -1.12 1.08
C ASN A 111 -13.82 -1.44 2.09
N GLU A 112 -14.63 -2.46 1.81
CA GLU A 112 -15.76 -2.86 2.68
C GLU A 112 -15.26 -3.35 4.04
N VAL A 113 -14.17 -4.12 4.07
CA VAL A 113 -13.56 -4.61 5.33
C VAL A 113 -13.11 -3.45 6.21
N ILE A 114 -12.44 -2.45 5.63
CA ILE A 114 -11.97 -1.26 6.35
C ILE A 114 -13.15 -0.41 6.81
N GLU A 115 -14.15 -0.22 5.95
CA GLU A 115 -15.37 0.51 6.30
C GLU A 115 -16.12 -0.16 7.45
N ASN A 116 -16.30 -1.49 7.42
CA ASN A 116 -16.96 -2.23 8.49
C ASN A 116 -16.20 -2.14 9.82
N ALA A 117 -14.87 -2.34 9.77
CA ALA A 117 -14.03 -2.22 10.95
C ALA A 117 -14.06 -0.81 11.56
N ALA A 118 -14.12 0.21 10.71
CA ALA A 118 -14.19 1.61 11.13
C ALA A 118 -15.61 2.05 11.54
N ALA A 119 -16.67 1.54 10.93
CA ALA A 119 -18.05 1.97 11.18
C ALA A 119 -18.44 1.80 12.65
N VAL A 120 -17.94 0.74 13.28
CA VAL A 120 -18.14 0.45 14.71
C VAL A 120 -17.45 1.49 15.62
N LYS A 121 -16.45 2.22 15.13
CA LYS A 121 -15.53 3.04 15.95
C LYS A 121 -15.53 4.54 15.60
N LEU A 122 -15.56 4.87 14.32
CA LEU A 122 -15.30 6.20 13.77
C LEU A 122 -16.44 6.71 12.86
N GLY A 123 -17.40 5.85 12.49
CA GLY A 123 -18.44 6.19 11.52
C GLY A 123 -17.92 6.15 10.07
N LYS A 124 -18.51 6.95 9.18
CA LYS A 124 -18.18 6.95 7.74
C LYS A 124 -16.82 7.61 7.49
N LEU A 125 -15.89 6.88 6.90
CA LEU A 125 -14.57 7.39 6.55
C LEU A 125 -14.54 7.98 5.14
N PRO A 126 -13.84 9.12 4.91
CA PRO A 126 -13.49 9.56 3.57
C PRO A 126 -12.58 8.54 2.88
N GLN A 127 -12.94 8.13 1.66
CA GLN A 127 -12.11 7.23 0.84
C GLN A 127 -11.45 8.02 -0.28
N THR A 128 -10.17 7.75 -0.54
CA THR A 128 -9.42 8.31 -1.68
C THR A 128 -8.78 7.18 -2.48
N GLN A 129 -8.90 7.24 -3.81
CA GLN A 129 -8.20 6.36 -4.73
C GLN A 129 -6.93 7.03 -5.23
N CYS A 130 -5.79 6.32 -5.15
CA CYS A 130 -4.49 6.81 -5.57
C CYS A 130 -3.87 5.89 -6.62
N VAL A 131 -3.18 6.46 -7.61
CA VAL A 131 -2.40 5.70 -8.58
C VAL A 131 -0.97 5.54 -8.07
N LEU A 132 -0.51 4.29 -7.94
CA LEU A 132 0.88 4.00 -7.60
C LEU A 132 1.69 3.70 -8.86
N CYS A 133 2.65 4.57 -9.15
CA CYS A 133 3.51 4.44 -10.33
C CYS A 133 4.86 3.79 -9.96
N MET A 134 5.36 2.94 -10.86
CA MET A 134 6.71 2.36 -10.76
C MET A 134 7.39 2.42 -12.12
N VAL A 135 8.71 2.67 -12.10
CA VAL A 135 9.54 2.62 -13.31
C VAL A 135 9.43 1.24 -13.96
N SER A 136 9.09 1.19 -15.26
CA SER A 136 8.78 -0.06 -15.97
C SER A 136 9.87 -1.12 -15.85
N GLU A 137 11.15 -0.73 -15.91
CA GLU A 137 12.27 -1.68 -15.77
C GLU A 137 12.39 -2.28 -14.37
N ARG A 138 12.04 -1.52 -13.32
CA ARG A 138 11.96 -2.05 -11.96
C ARG A 138 10.75 -2.96 -11.78
N ALA A 139 9.61 -2.57 -12.36
CA ALA A 139 8.40 -3.37 -12.36
C ALA A 139 8.62 -4.72 -13.06
N LYS A 140 9.28 -4.74 -14.24
CA LYS A 140 9.67 -5.97 -14.96
C LYS A 140 10.51 -6.91 -14.09
N LYS A 141 11.50 -6.38 -13.37
CA LYS A 141 12.37 -7.18 -12.48
C LYS A 141 11.63 -7.69 -11.26
N LEU A 142 10.66 -6.94 -10.76
CA LEU A 142 9.94 -7.27 -9.54
C LEU A 142 8.79 -8.25 -9.80
N VAL A 143 7.99 -7.97 -10.84
CA VAL A 143 6.78 -8.70 -11.25
C VAL A 143 6.79 -8.83 -12.78
N PRO A 144 7.53 -9.81 -13.34
CA PRO A 144 7.62 -9.99 -14.79
C PRO A 144 6.25 -10.14 -15.47
N SER A 145 5.32 -10.84 -14.82
CA SER A 145 3.95 -11.10 -15.31
C SER A 145 3.12 -9.83 -15.55
N LEU A 146 3.46 -8.71 -14.93
CA LEU A 146 2.78 -7.43 -15.15
C LEU A 146 2.97 -6.91 -16.58
N MET A 147 4.01 -7.37 -17.27
CA MET A 147 4.40 -6.86 -18.59
C MET A 147 3.91 -7.76 -19.72
N ASP A 148 3.59 -9.02 -19.42
CA ASP A 148 2.89 -9.91 -20.36
C ASP A 148 1.47 -9.37 -20.65
N ALA A 149 0.82 -8.75 -19.65
CA ALA A 149 -0.48 -8.10 -19.78
C ALA A 149 -0.47 -6.87 -20.71
N LYS A 150 0.68 -6.19 -20.90
CA LYS A 150 0.79 -5.07 -21.85
C LYS A 150 0.59 -5.52 -23.29
N ASN A 151 0.85 -6.79 -23.64
CA ASN A 151 0.67 -7.25 -25.01
C ASN A 151 -0.80 -7.30 -25.46
N GLN A 152 -1.76 -7.24 -24.53
CA GLN A 152 -3.20 -7.14 -24.86
C GLN A 152 -3.69 -5.69 -24.97
N TRP A 153 -3.26 -4.79 -24.09
CA TRP A 153 -3.76 -3.40 -24.07
C TRP A 153 -3.27 -2.55 -25.25
N TRP A 154 -2.06 -2.77 -25.75
CA TRP A 154 -1.53 -2.02 -26.91
C TRP A 154 -2.13 -2.49 -28.24
N GLN A 155 -2.65 -3.73 -28.32
CA GLN A 155 -3.28 -4.23 -29.54
C GLN A 155 -4.74 -3.76 -29.70
N THR A 156 -5.39 -3.28 -28.63
CA THR A 156 -6.78 -2.81 -28.69
C THR A 156 -6.93 -1.30 -28.92
N GLN A 157 -5.83 -0.52 -28.89
CA GLN A 157 -5.86 0.92 -29.16
C GLN A 157 -4.81 1.34 -30.21
N ALA A 158 -4.91 0.77 -31.41
CA ALA A 158 -4.44 1.50 -32.60
C ALA A 158 -5.52 2.52 -32.99
N HIS A 159 -5.63 3.61 -32.21
CA HIS A 159 -6.29 4.83 -32.68
C HIS A 159 -5.21 5.89 -32.85
N GLU A 160 -5.28 6.61 -33.98
CA GLU A 160 -4.34 7.65 -34.38
C GLU A 160 -4.01 8.61 -33.22
N PRO A 161 -2.75 9.07 -33.12
CA PRO A 161 -2.35 10.00 -32.10
C PRO A 161 -3.19 11.28 -32.24
N ARG A 162 -3.87 11.68 -31.16
CA ARG A 162 -4.60 12.96 -31.13
C ARG A 162 -3.61 14.10 -31.28
N ASP A 163 -3.91 14.98 -32.22
CA ASP A 163 -3.12 16.18 -32.49
C ASP A 163 -3.04 17.07 -31.25
N VAL A 164 -1.82 17.26 -30.76
CA VAL A 164 -1.49 18.00 -29.53
C VAL A 164 -1.55 19.52 -29.76
N SER A 165 -1.80 19.96 -31.00
CA SER A 165 -1.94 21.38 -31.38
C SER A 165 -3.09 22.12 -30.67
N THR A 166 -4.00 21.41 -30.00
CA THR A 166 -5.21 21.98 -29.38
C THR A 166 -5.14 22.15 -27.85
N LEU A 167 -4.06 21.73 -27.18
CA LEU A 167 -3.91 21.88 -25.73
C LEU A 167 -3.03 23.08 -25.35
N LEU A 168 -3.72 24.22 -25.21
CA LEU A 168 -3.36 25.49 -24.53
C LEU A 168 -2.55 26.54 -25.33
N PRO A 169 -3.09 27.77 -25.50
CA PRO A 169 -2.28 28.95 -25.79
C PRO A 169 -1.72 29.52 -24.49
N GLY A 170 -0.42 29.78 -24.46
CA GLY A 170 0.20 30.68 -23.49
C GLY A 170 1.11 30.01 -22.48
N TYR A 171 2.32 29.67 -22.90
CA TYR A 171 3.54 29.87 -22.11
C TYR A 171 4.71 29.89 -23.10
N TYR A 172 5.15 31.09 -23.49
CA TYR A 172 6.42 31.27 -24.19
C TYR A 172 7.54 31.36 -23.15
N PRO A 173 8.55 30.49 -23.14
CA PRO A 173 9.79 30.77 -22.46
C PRO A 173 10.56 31.80 -23.29
N HIS A 174 10.78 32.99 -22.72
CA HIS A 174 11.79 33.91 -23.24
C HIS A 174 13.16 33.24 -23.14
N PHE A 175 13.66 32.74 -24.27
CA PHE A 175 15.08 32.49 -24.46
C PHE A 175 15.78 33.84 -24.61
N LEU A 176 16.51 34.26 -23.58
CA LEU A 176 17.58 35.24 -23.71
C LEU A 176 18.79 34.49 -24.31
N GLY A 177 19.00 34.69 -25.60
CA GLY A 177 20.25 34.40 -26.29
C GLY A 177 20.79 35.70 -26.86
N GLU A 178 21.98 36.06 -26.36
CA GLU A 178 22.94 37.10 -26.78
C GLU A 178 22.53 38.58 -26.70
#